data_AF-A0A5B7BVW0-F1
#
_entry.id   AF-A0A5B7BVW0-F1
#
_cell.length_a   1.000
_cell.length_b   1.000
_cell.length_c   1.000
_cell.angle_alpha   90.00
_cell.angle_beta   90.00
_cell.angle_gamma   90.00
#
_symmetry.space_group_name_H-M   'P 1'
#
loop_
_entity.id
_entity.type
_entity.pdbx_description
1 polymer ?
#
loop_
_entity_poly.entity_id
_entity_poly.type
_entity_poly.pdbx_seq_one_letter_code
_entity_poly.pdbx_strand_id
1 'polypeptide(L)'
;MASSNILKSFLLLCSFFFSSTSALNSSSSSTTTYDLQYSHLSSIRSLCKSTPYPDVCFDSLKLSISINISPNILTYLLQSLQTALSEAGKLSNLFSNVGGSNIIEKQRGSIQDCKDLHQITVSSLKKSMSRIQSAESQKLTDARAFLSAALTNKNTCLEGLDSASGPLKPALVNSLITTYKHVSNSLSILSKPGTPKGRRLMGFPRWLPRKDRRILQSSGDEYDPGELLTVAADGTGNFTTITDAINFAPNNSYDRIIIYVREGLYKENVEIPSYKPNIVLLGDGTDLTVITGDRSVADGWTTFRSATVAVSGEGFLARDITFENAAGAAKHQAVALRVNADLAAVYRCTINGYQDTLYVHSFRQFYRECNISGTIDFIFGNAAVVFQGCNIISRMPMAGQFTVITAQSRDTPDEDTGISIQNCSILATDDLYSSNSNIKSYLGRPWRIYSRTVYIESYIDDFIDPTGWTEWSGDEGLDTLYYGEYYNTGPGSATENRVTWAGYHVMDYYDASNFTVSEFITGDEWLDSTSFPYDDGI
;
A
#
# COMPACT_ATOMS: atom_id res chain seq x y z
N MET A 1 -69.80 47.45 65.37
CA MET A 1 -70.05 47.01 63.98
C MET A 1 -68.85 46.20 63.53
N ALA A 2 -69.09 44.97 63.06
CA ALA A 2 -68.23 44.06 62.27
C ALA A 2 -66.79 43.77 62.79
N SER A 3 -66.52 42.61 63.43
CA SER A 3 -66.06 41.31 62.83
C SER A 3 -64.68 41.39 62.14
N SER A 4 -63.66 40.54 62.30
CA SER A 4 -63.54 39.17 62.81
C SER A 4 -62.04 38.78 62.89
N ASN A 5 -61.63 38.09 63.98
CA ASN A 5 -60.67 36.98 64.17
C ASN A 5 -59.42 36.78 63.27
N ILE A 6 -58.27 36.45 63.90
CA ILE A 6 -57.69 35.07 63.97
C ILE A 6 -56.57 35.00 65.05
N LEU A 7 -56.25 33.78 65.45
CA LEU A 7 -55.89 33.24 66.77
C LEU A 7 -54.43 32.71 66.84
N LYS A 8 -53.77 32.91 68.01
CA LYS A 8 -52.70 32.10 68.68
C LYS A 8 -51.34 31.89 67.98
N SER A 9 -50.22 31.59 68.65
CA SER A 9 -49.67 31.76 70.02
C SER A 9 -48.25 31.19 69.94
N PHE A 10 -47.25 31.92 70.46
CA PHE A 10 -45.85 31.52 70.58
C PHE A 10 -45.61 30.68 71.85
N LEU A 11 -44.68 29.72 71.83
CA LEU A 11 -43.61 29.53 72.85
C LEU A 11 -42.76 28.26 72.63
N LEU A 12 -41.47 28.41 72.97
CA LEU A 12 -40.33 27.49 72.91
C LEU A 12 -40.45 26.23 73.80
N LEU A 13 -39.70 25.16 73.51
CA LEU A 13 -38.53 24.71 74.33
C LEU A 13 -37.80 23.48 73.75
N CYS A 14 -36.49 23.43 74.00
CA CYS A 14 -35.55 22.36 73.67
C CYS A 14 -35.60 21.14 74.63
N SER A 15 -35.03 20.02 74.14
CA SER A 15 -34.03 19.13 74.81
C SER A 15 -34.40 17.65 75.10
N PHE A 16 -33.35 16.81 74.88
CA PHE A 16 -33.04 15.44 75.34
C PHE A 16 -33.30 14.18 74.46
N PHE A 17 -32.18 13.66 73.92
CA PHE A 17 -31.65 12.29 73.80
C PHE A 17 -32.58 11.07 73.61
N PHE A 18 -32.24 10.19 72.65
CA PHE A 18 -31.90 8.78 72.93
C PHE A 18 -31.14 8.14 71.75
N SER A 19 -30.08 7.43 72.11
CA SER A 19 -29.19 6.65 71.24
C SER A 19 -29.79 5.28 70.92
N SER A 20 -29.66 4.82 69.67
CA SER A 20 -29.75 3.40 69.33
C SER A 20 -28.82 3.08 68.16
N THR A 21 -27.78 2.32 68.49
CA THR A 21 -26.83 1.71 67.57
C THR A 21 -27.53 0.67 66.70
N SER A 22 -27.44 0.83 65.39
CA SER A 22 -27.59 -0.27 64.43
C SER A 22 -26.34 -0.33 63.57
N ALA A 23 -25.65 -1.48 63.64
CA ALA A 23 -24.49 -1.78 62.84
C ALA A 23 -24.88 -1.84 61.36
N LEU A 24 -24.36 -0.91 60.57
CA LEU A 24 -24.36 -1.01 59.11
C LEU A 24 -23.06 -1.67 58.68
N ASN A 25 -23.18 -2.93 58.24
CA ASN A 25 -22.18 -3.68 57.50
C ASN A 25 -21.53 -2.78 56.43
N SER A 26 -20.23 -2.55 56.55
CA SER A 26 -19.41 -2.06 55.44
C SER A 26 -19.15 -3.22 54.47
N SER A 27 -20.05 -3.44 53.53
CA SER A 27 -19.83 -4.36 52.40
C SER A 27 -20.42 -3.77 51.12
N SER A 28 -19.77 -2.76 50.56
CA SER A 28 -20.19 -2.17 49.27
C SER A 28 -19.05 -1.61 48.41
N SER A 29 -17.78 -1.95 48.67
CA SER A 29 -16.66 -1.56 47.80
C SER A 29 -16.21 -2.63 46.81
N SER A 30 -16.66 -3.89 46.95
CA SER A 30 -16.29 -4.99 46.06
C SER A 30 -17.23 -5.16 44.86
N THR A 31 -18.49 -4.74 44.95
CA THR A 31 -19.50 -5.00 43.90
C THR A 31 -19.32 -4.12 42.66
N THR A 32 -18.75 -2.92 42.80
CA THR A 32 -18.58 -1.96 41.69
C THR A 32 -17.39 -2.27 40.79
N THR A 33 -16.32 -2.87 41.31
CA THR A 33 -15.12 -3.22 40.53
C THR A 33 -15.34 -4.46 39.65
N TYR A 34 -16.05 -5.48 40.14
CA TYR A 34 -16.41 -6.66 39.33
C TYR A 34 -17.34 -6.30 38.18
N ASP A 35 -18.30 -5.39 38.39
CA ASP A 35 -19.27 -4.97 37.37
C ASP A 35 -18.62 -4.10 36.27
N LEU A 36 -17.67 -3.23 36.64
CA LEU A 36 -16.83 -2.48 35.71
C LEU A 36 -15.89 -3.38 34.90
N GLN A 37 -15.29 -4.39 35.53
CA GLN A 37 -14.42 -5.35 34.85
C GLN A 37 -15.20 -6.24 33.86
N TYR A 38 -16.40 -6.67 34.24
CA TYR A 38 -17.27 -7.48 33.39
C TYR A 38 -17.80 -6.70 32.18
N SER A 39 -18.21 -5.44 32.38
CA SER A 39 -18.65 -4.55 31.28
C SER A 39 -17.52 -4.19 30.31
N HIS A 40 -16.28 -4.07 30.79
CA HIS A 40 -15.12 -3.86 29.91
C HIS A 40 -14.79 -5.12 29.09
N LEU A 41 -14.85 -6.32 29.70
CA LEU A 41 -14.65 -7.60 29.00
C LEU A 41 -15.70 -7.84 27.91
N SER A 42 -16.97 -7.52 28.19
CA SER A 42 -18.04 -7.65 27.21
C SER A 42 -17.87 -6.67 26.04
N SER A 43 -17.43 -5.44 26.32
CA SER A 43 -17.11 -4.44 25.30
C SER A 43 -15.98 -4.88 24.38
N ILE A 44 -14.88 -5.41 24.94
CA ILE A 44 -13.76 -5.96 24.16
C ILE A 44 -14.23 -7.12 23.29
N ARG A 45 -15.02 -8.04 23.85
CA ARG A 45 -15.54 -9.20 23.09
C ARG A 45 -16.45 -8.76 21.93
N SER A 46 -17.27 -7.74 22.15
CA SER A 46 -18.11 -7.15 21.11
C SER A 46 -17.26 -6.55 19.98
N LEU A 47 -16.24 -5.75 20.33
CA LEU A 47 -15.31 -5.16 19.36
C LEU A 47 -14.56 -6.22 18.55
N CYS A 48 -13.99 -7.23 19.21
CA CYS A 48 -13.17 -8.23 18.55
C CYS A 48 -13.97 -9.16 17.64
N LYS A 49 -15.29 -9.26 17.81
CA LYS A 49 -16.15 -10.14 16.99
C LYS A 49 -16.13 -9.77 15.50
N SER A 50 -15.90 -8.50 15.16
CA SER A 50 -15.83 -8.03 13.78
C SER A 50 -14.42 -8.11 13.18
N THR A 51 -13.41 -8.54 13.96
CA THR A 51 -12.03 -8.63 13.48
C THR A 51 -11.75 -9.99 12.83
N PRO A 52 -10.78 -10.08 11.88
CA PRO A 52 -10.43 -11.35 11.23
C PRO A 52 -9.95 -12.44 12.19
N TYR A 53 -9.36 -12.07 13.34
CA TYR A 53 -8.89 -13.01 14.36
C TYR A 53 -9.43 -12.64 15.76
N PRO A 54 -10.71 -12.94 16.06
CA PRO A 54 -11.39 -12.50 17.28
C PRO A 54 -10.70 -12.91 18.58
N ASP A 55 -10.20 -14.15 18.67
CA ASP A 55 -9.54 -14.65 19.88
C ASP A 55 -8.20 -13.94 20.12
N VAL A 56 -7.42 -13.73 19.06
CA VAL A 56 -6.16 -12.98 19.11
C VAL A 56 -6.40 -11.52 19.51
N CYS A 57 -7.46 -10.90 18.98
CA CYS A 57 -7.87 -9.56 19.37
C CYS A 57 -8.22 -9.52 20.87
N PHE A 58 -9.08 -10.43 21.32
CA PHE A 58 -9.53 -10.49 22.71
C PHE A 58 -8.36 -10.69 23.68
N ASP A 59 -7.44 -11.60 23.35
CA ASP A 59 -6.26 -11.88 24.15
C ASP A 59 -5.26 -10.72 24.21
N SER A 60 -5.17 -9.93 23.14
CA SER A 60 -4.34 -8.72 23.11
C SER A 60 -4.93 -7.61 23.99
N LEU A 61 -6.25 -7.45 23.95
CA LEU A 61 -6.94 -6.34 24.61
C LEU A 61 -7.27 -6.62 26.08
N LYS A 62 -7.44 -7.88 26.51
CA LYS A 62 -7.73 -8.20 27.92
C LYS A 62 -6.66 -7.69 28.89
N LEU A 63 -5.42 -7.51 28.44
CA LEU A 63 -4.33 -6.95 29.23
C LEU A 63 -4.52 -5.46 29.56
N SER A 64 -5.30 -4.71 28.76
CA SER A 64 -5.63 -3.30 29.04
C SER A 64 -6.50 -3.10 30.28
N ILE A 65 -7.22 -4.15 30.71
CA ILE A 65 -8.11 -4.15 31.87
C ILE A 65 -7.31 -3.95 33.16
N SER A 66 -6.06 -4.41 33.21
CA SER A 66 -5.18 -4.28 34.37
C SER A 66 -4.77 -2.83 34.68
N ILE A 67 -5.07 -1.87 33.77
CA ILE A 67 -4.61 -0.47 33.84
C ILE A 67 -5.78 0.50 34.13
N ASN A 68 -7.01 -0.01 34.33
CA ASN A 68 -8.21 0.79 34.66
C ASN A 68 -8.45 1.98 33.71
N ILE A 69 -8.25 1.76 32.39
CA ILE A 69 -8.43 2.80 31.37
C ILE A 69 -9.91 2.84 30.97
N SER A 70 -10.46 4.05 30.76
CA SER A 70 -11.82 4.22 30.24
C SER A 70 -11.96 3.54 28.86
N PRO A 71 -13.01 2.72 28.63
CA PRO A 71 -13.21 2.04 27.36
C PRO A 71 -13.43 3.04 26.23
N ASN A 72 -12.46 3.15 25.33
CA ASN A 72 -12.52 3.97 24.12
C ASN A 72 -11.90 3.16 22.96
N ILE A 73 -12.53 3.19 21.78
CA ILE A 73 -12.05 2.54 20.56
C ILE A 73 -10.60 2.90 20.24
N LEU A 74 -10.22 4.17 20.48
CA LEU A 74 -8.86 4.64 20.27
C LEU A 74 -7.85 3.95 21.20
N THR A 75 -8.22 3.76 22.46
CA THR A 75 -7.41 3.04 23.46
C THR A 75 -7.21 1.59 23.04
N TYR A 76 -8.29 0.92 22.60
CA TYR A 76 -8.20 -0.46 22.13
C TYR A 76 -7.33 -0.60 20.88
N LEU A 77 -7.47 0.32 19.93
CA LEU A 77 -6.63 0.35 18.73
C LEU A 77 -5.15 0.53 19.08
N LEU A 78 -4.82 1.51 19.93
CA LEU A 78 -3.44 1.74 20.38
C LEU A 78 -2.87 0.52 21.12
N GLN A 79 -3.67 -0.16 21.95
CA GLN A 79 -3.25 -1.39 22.62
C GLN A 79 -3.04 -2.56 21.65
N SER A 80 -3.91 -2.69 20.65
CA SER A 80 -3.76 -3.70 19.59
C SER A 80 -2.45 -3.48 18.83
N LEU A 81 -2.15 -2.24 18.45
CA LEU A 81 -0.90 -1.88 17.77
C LEU A 81 0.34 -2.07 18.65
N GLN A 82 0.25 -1.73 19.94
CA GLN A 82 1.35 -1.97 20.87
C GLN A 82 1.66 -3.47 20.98
N THR A 83 0.63 -4.33 20.95
CA THR A 83 0.80 -5.78 20.93
C THR A 83 1.43 -6.24 19.62
N ALA A 84 0.95 -5.73 18.48
CA ALA A 84 1.55 -6.01 17.17
C ALA A 84 3.04 -5.61 17.11
N LEU A 85 3.42 -4.45 17.65
CA LEU A 85 4.81 -4.01 17.75
C LEU A 85 5.66 -4.92 18.65
N SER A 86 5.10 -5.39 19.77
CA SER A 86 5.76 -6.34 20.67
C SER A 86 6.07 -7.66 19.97
N GLU A 87 5.07 -8.26 19.29
CA GLU A 87 5.27 -9.50 18.53
C GLU A 87 6.23 -9.29 17.35
N ALA A 88 6.16 -8.15 16.66
CA ALA A 88 7.10 -7.79 15.60
C ALA A 88 8.54 -7.65 16.13
N GLY A 89 8.73 -7.19 17.36
CA GLY A 89 10.02 -7.19 18.04
C GLY A 89 10.57 -8.61 18.27
N LYS A 90 9.72 -9.54 18.71
CA LYS A 90 10.11 -10.96 18.88
C LYS A 90 10.50 -11.60 17.54
N LEU A 91 9.74 -11.33 16.48
CA LEU A 91 10.04 -11.79 15.13
C LEU A 91 11.37 -11.19 14.60
N SER A 92 11.68 -9.94 14.92
CA SER A 92 12.97 -9.32 14.58
C SER A 92 14.15 -10.05 15.22
N ASN A 93 14.00 -10.48 16.48
CA ASN A 93 14.99 -11.29 17.17
C ASN A 93 15.15 -12.66 16.50
N LEU A 94 14.04 -13.29 16.09
CA LEU A 94 14.08 -14.56 15.37
C LEU A 94 14.87 -14.42 14.06
N PHE A 95 14.58 -13.40 13.24
CA PHE A 95 15.33 -13.11 12.01
C PHE A 95 16.82 -12.88 12.23
N SER A 96 17.19 -12.24 13.35
CA SER A 96 18.60 -12.02 13.72
C SER A 96 19.32 -13.34 14.05
N ASN A 97 18.59 -14.34 14.53
CA ASN A 97 19.11 -15.66 14.88
C ASN A 97 19.06 -16.67 13.71
N VAL A 98 18.47 -16.31 12.57
CA VAL A 98 18.54 -17.11 11.33
C VAL A 98 19.94 -16.92 10.72
N GLY A 99 20.93 -17.63 11.28
CA GLY A 99 22.25 -17.84 10.69
C GLY A 99 22.23 -18.97 9.66
N GLY A 100 23.13 -18.89 8.66
CA GLY A 100 23.07 -19.53 7.33
C GLY A 100 23.07 -21.06 7.20
N SER A 101 22.60 -21.83 8.19
CA SER A 101 22.49 -23.29 8.11
C SER A 101 21.10 -23.86 8.41
N ASN A 102 20.11 -23.03 8.75
CA ASN A 102 18.82 -23.50 9.28
C ASN A 102 17.61 -23.30 8.36
N ILE A 103 17.75 -22.46 7.33
CA ILE A 103 16.80 -22.32 6.23
C ILE A 103 17.59 -22.43 4.93
N ILE A 104 17.13 -23.33 4.06
CA ILE A 104 17.68 -23.58 2.74
C ILE A 104 16.78 -22.86 1.74
N GLU A 105 17.29 -21.75 1.21
CA GLU A 105 16.59 -20.93 0.23
C GLU A 105 16.72 -21.55 -1.16
N LYS A 106 15.59 -21.73 -1.87
CA LYS A 106 15.60 -22.15 -3.28
C LYS A 106 15.92 -20.98 -4.21
N GLN A 107 15.35 -19.82 -3.91
CA GLN A 107 15.62 -18.56 -4.58
C GLN A 107 16.53 -17.70 -3.71
N ARG A 108 17.49 -17.01 -4.34
CA ARG A 108 18.43 -16.12 -3.69
C ARG A 108 17.68 -14.94 -3.06
N GLY A 109 17.80 -14.82 -1.74
CA GLY A 109 17.40 -13.64 -1.00
C GLY A 109 15.99 -13.70 -0.41
N SER A 110 15.28 -14.85 -0.44
CA SER A 110 13.99 -15.03 0.25
C SER A 110 14.03 -14.60 1.72
N ILE A 111 15.08 -14.93 2.47
CA ILE A 111 15.24 -14.54 3.88
C ILE A 111 15.59 -13.07 4.00
N GLN A 112 16.38 -12.53 3.08
CA GLN A 112 16.69 -11.10 3.08
C GLN A 112 15.44 -10.27 2.76
N ASP A 113 14.59 -10.72 1.83
CA ASP A 113 13.28 -10.11 1.54
C ASP A 113 12.42 -10.05 2.79
N CYS A 114 12.29 -11.17 3.49
CA CYS A 114 11.58 -11.22 4.77
C CYS A 114 12.15 -10.23 5.80
N LYS A 115 13.47 -10.10 5.91
CA LYS A 115 14.12 -9.17 6.84
C LYS A 115 13.82 -7.71 6.50
N ASP A 116 14.00 -7.34 5.23
CA ASP A 116 13.84 -5.96 4.76
C ASP A 116 12.35 -5.53 4.85
N LEU A 117 11.45 -6.39 4.38
CA LEU A 117 10.01 -6.18 4.45
C LEU A 117 9.51 -6.10 5.89
N HIS A 118 10.05 -6.93 6.79
CA HIS A 118 9.71 -6.87 8.22
C HIS A 118 10.21 -5.59 8.89
N GLN A 119 11.41 -5.10 8.53
CA GLN A 119 11.91 -3.82 9.03
C GLN A 119 11.02 -2.65 8.58
N ILE A 120 10.58 -2.65 7.32
CA ILE A 120 9.60 -1.69 6.80
C ILE A 120 8.29 -1.79 7.60
N THR A 121 7.78 -3.00 7.85
CA THR A 121 6.60 -3.21 8.70
C THR A 121 6.76 -2.61 10.09
N VAL A 122 7.88 -2.84 10.77
CA VAL A 122 8.13 -2.29 12.11
C VAL A 122 8.11 -0.76 12.08
N SER A 123 8.68 -0.14 11.05
CA SER A 123 8.61 1.31 10.84
C SER A 123 7.18 1.78 10.61
N SER A 124 6.44 1.11 9.73
CA SER A 124 5.02 1.39 9.44
C SER A 124 4.16 1.33 10.71
N LEU A 125 4.31 0.30 11.54
CA LEU A 125 3.58 0.18 12.80
C LEU A 125 3.87 1.33 13.77
N LYS A 126 5.13 1.76 13.89
CA LYS A 126 5.50 2.92 14.71
C LYS A 126 4.88 4.21 14.17
N LYS A 127 4.91 4.41 12.85
CA LYS A 127 4.28 5.56 12.19
C LYS A 127 2.76 5.55 12.43
N SER A 128 2.07 4.42 12.22
CA SER A 128 0.63 4.26 12.48
C SER A 128 0.27 4.65 13.92
N MET A 129 1.06 4.22 14.91
CA MET A 129 0.82 4.57 16.31
C MET A 129 0.88 6.10 16.54
N SER A 130 1.88 6.79 15.98
CA SER A 130 1.99 8.26 16.07
C SER A 130 0.83 8.99 15.38
N ARG A 131 0.34 8.44 14.27
CA ARG A 131 -0.76 9.00 13.48
C ARG A 131 -2.10 8.86 14.20
N ILE A 132 -2.37 7.68 14.76
CA ILE A 132 -3.60 7.39 15.49
C ILE A 132 -3.75 8.25 16.75
N GLN A 133 -2.65 8.53 17.46
CA GLN A 133 -2.68 9.39 18.66
C GLN A 133 -3.24 10.80 18.42
N SER A 134 -3.16 11.30 17.18
CA SER A 134 -3.71 12.62 16.83
C SER A 134 -5.24 12.64 16.63
N ALA A 135 -5.85 11.48 16.38
CA ALA A 135 -7.27 11.32 16.01
C ALA A 135 -7.75 12.18 14.81
N GLU A 136 -6.85 12.72 13.99
CA GLU A 136 -7.22 13.45 12.77
C GLU A 136 -7.53 12.46 11.63
N SER A 137 -8.65 12.67 10.93
CA SER A 137 -9.12 11.77 9.86
C SER A 137 -8.03 11.40 8.86
N GLN A 138 -7.22 12.37 8.44
CA GLN A 138 -6.18 12.14 7.45
C GLN A 138 -5.04 11.27 7.95
N LYS A 139 -4.64 11.47 9.21
CA LYS A 139 -3.62 10.64 9.84
C LYS A 139 -4.14 9.20 10.03
N LEU A 140 -5.45 9.01 10.16
CA LEU A 140 -6.04 7.67 10.17
C LEU A 140 -5.94 7.00 8.79
N THR A 141 -6.13 7.74 7.69
CA THR A 141 -5.91 7.24 6.32
C THR A 141 -4.46 6.79 6.13
N ASP A 142 -3.47 7.59 6.55
CA ASP A 142 -2.05 7.21 6.54
C ASP A 142 -1.82 5.91 7.33
N ALA A 143 -2.40 5.80 8.53
CA ALA A 143 -2.24 4.62 9.37
C ALA A 143 -2.82 3.36 8.72
N ARG A 144 -3.93 3.48 7.98
CA ARG A 144 -4.50 2.36 7.19
C ARG A 144 -3.56 1.96 6.06
N ALA A 145 -3.05 2.90 5.26
CA ALA A 145 -2.09 2.62 4.20
C ALA A 145 -0.84 1.88 4.72
N PHE A 146 -0.29 2.31 5.86
CA PHE A 146 0.85 1.68 6.51
C PHE A 146 0.57 0.24 6.99
N LEU A 147 -0.63 -0.02 7.51
CA LEU A 147 -1.03 -1.35 7.97
C LEU A 147 -1.34 -2.30 6.80
N SER A 148 -1.97 -1.81 5.73
CA SER A 148 -2.15 -2.59 4.49
C SER A 148 -0.81 -2.97 3.85
N ALA A 149 0.14 -2.03 3.80
CA ALA A 149 1.49 -2.32 3.34
C ALA A 149 2.20 -3.38 4.20
N ALA A 150 2.01 -3.36 5.52
CA ALA A 150 2.54 -4.40 6.41
C ALA A 150 1.96 -5.79 6.09
N LEU A 151 0.65 -5.91 5.83
CA LEU A 151 0.06 -7.19 5.42
C LEU A 151 0.58 -7.68 4.06
N THR A 152 0.85 -6.76 3.14
CA THR A 152 1.50 -7.05 1.87
C THR A 152 2.91 -7.59 2.06
N ASN A 153 3.73 -6.91 2.87
CA ASN A 153 5.08 -7.32 3.23
C ASN A 153 5.13 -8.76 3.79
N LYS A 154 4.14 -9.13 4.62
CA LYS A 154 3.96 -10.50 5.12
C LYS A 154 3.72 -11.48 3.98
N ASN A 155 2.80 -11.18 3.05
CA ASN A 155 2.45 -12.09 1.96
C ASN A 155 3.67 -12.37 1.06
N THR A 156 4.40 -11.34 0.65
CA THR A 156 5.63 -11.51 -0.17
C THR A 156 6.70 -12.32 0.56
N CYS A 157 6.90 -12.10 1.87
CA CYS A 157 7.80 -12.93 2.66
C CYS A 157 7.36 -14.40 2.72
N LEU A 158 6.06 -14.67 2.93
CA LEU A 158 5.53 -16.03 2.97
C LEU A 158 5.67 -16.76 1.63
N GLU A 159 5.45 -16.07 0.51
CA GLU A 159 5.64 -16.60 -0.85
C GLU A 159 7.11 -16.96 -1.11
N GLY A 160 8.04 -16.07 -0.72
CA GLY A 160 9.48 -16.36 -0.82
C GLY A 160 9.91 -17.56 0.04
N LEU A 161 9.25 -17.77 1.18
CA LEU A 161 9.48 -18.92 2.07
C LEU A 161 8.79 -20.21 1.63
N ASP A 162 7.76 -20.15 0.78
CA ASP A 162 7.01 -21.33 0.35
C ASP A 162 7.93 -22.34 -0.34
N SER A 163 8.82 -21.85 -1.20
CA SER A 163 9.82 -22.66 -1.89
C SER A 163 11.05 -23.04 -1.05
N ALA A 164 11.23 -22.43 0.13
CA ALA A 164 12.35 -22.72 1.02
C ALA A 164 12.15 -24.02 1.82
N SER A 165 13.22 -24.55 2.42
CA SER A 165 13.17 -25.73 3.29
C SER A 165 14.07 -25.58 4.53
N GLY A 166 14.09 -26.57 5.42
CA GLY A 166 14.95 -26.58 6.61
C GLY A 166 14.19 -26.52 7.95
N PRO A 167 14.88 -26.87 9.06
CA PRO A 167 14.24 -27.10 10.36
C PRO A 167 13.62 -25.85 11.00
N LEU A 168 14.09 -24.64 10.67
CA LEU A 168 13.53 -23.40 11.23
C LEU A 168 12.36 -22.83 10.41
N LYS A 169 12.11 -23.31 9.18
CA LYS A 169 11.00 -22.80 8.35
C LYS A 169 9.66 -22.84 9.08
N PRO A 170 9.22 -23.95 9.70
CA PRO A 170 7.92 -24.00 10.37
C PRO A 170 7.80 -23.00 11.52
N ALA A 171 8.84 -22.86 12.34
CA ALA A 171 8.87 -21.92 13.45
C ALA A 171 8.81 -20.47 12.96
N LEU A 172 9.56 -20.14 11.90
CA LEU A 172 9.57 -18.81 11.30
C LEU A 172 8.22 -18.46 10.67
N VAL A 173 7.65 -19.35 9.86
CA VAL A 173 6.34 -19.18 9.23
C VAL A 173 5.25 -19.01 10.30
N ASN A 174 5.27 -19.82 11.36
CA ASN A 174 4.31 -19.67 12.44
C ASN A 174 4.46 -18.34 13.20
N SER A 175 5.69 -17.88 13.43
CA SER A 175 5.96 -16.59 14.07
C SER A 175 5.52 -15.41 13.18
N LEU A 176 5.76 -15.48 11.88
CA LEU A 176 5.23 -14.53 10.88
C LEU A 176 3.71 -14.47 10.94
N ILE A 177 3.03 -15.60 10.75
CA ILE A 177 1.56 -15.66 10.75
C ILE A 177 1.01 -15.10 12.06
N THR A 178 1.54 -15.52 13.20
CA THR A 178 1.07 -15.06 14.52
C THR A 178 1.25 -13.56 14.71
N THR A 179 2.41 -13.01 14.33
CA THR A 179 2.70 -11.57 14.43
C THR A 179 1.70 -10.76 13.61
N TYR A 180 1.47 -11.15 12.35
CA TYR A 180 0.65 -10.37 11.43
C TYR A 180 -0.86 -10.55 11.65
N LYS A 181 -1.31 -11.54 12.45
CA LYS A 181 -2.69 -11.58 12.97
C LYS A 181 -3.01 -10.33 13.82
N HIS A 182 -2.07 -9.87 14.64
CA HIS A 182 -2.24 -8.63 15.42
C HIS A 182 -2.28 -7.38 14.53
N VAL A 183 -1.49 -7.36 13.45
CA VAL A 183 -1.52 -6.28 12.45
C VAL A 183 -2.88 -6.23 11.76
N SER A 184 -3.38 -7.38 11.31
CA SER A 184 -4.69 -7.51 10.65
C SER A 184 -5.84 -7.07 11.56
N ASN A 185 -5.87 -7.50 12.81
CA ASN A 185 -6.86 -7.03 13.79
C ASN A 185 -6.76 -5.51 14.02
N SER A 186 -5.55 -4.95 14.06
CA SER A 186 -5.36 -3.50 14.22
C SER A 186 -5.91 -2.71 13.03
N LEU A 187 -5.71 -3.21 11.80
CA LEU A 187 -6.29 -2.62 10.59
C LEU A 187 -7.83 -2.70 10.59
N SER A 188 -8.39 -3.82 11.05
CA SER A 188 -9.84 -4.03 11.11
C SER A 188 -10.53 -3.15 12.16
N ILE A 189 -9.90 -2.95 13.33
CA ILE A 189 -10.41 -2.05 14.38
C ILE A 189 -10.39 -0.59 13.93
N LEU A 190 -9.38 -0.21 13.13
CA LEU A 190 -9.23 1.14 12.62
C LEU A 190 -10.33 1.45 11.60
N SER A 191 -11.36 2.20 12.02
CA SER A 191 -12.50 2.55 11.17
C SER A 191 -12.04 3.18 9.85
N LYS A 192 -12.72 2.83 8.75
CA LYS A 192 -12.55 3.55 7.48
C LYS A 192 -13.01 5.00 7.71
N PRO A 193 -12.15 6.01 7.49
CA PRO A 193 -12.61 7.39 7.53
C PRO A 193 -13.71 7.59 6.46
N GLY A 194 -14.74 8.37 6.80
CA GLY A 194 -15.72 8.80 5.79
C GLY A 194 -15.04 9.73 4.78
N THR A 195 -15.55 9.78 3.55
CA THR A 195 -15.03 10.66 2.49
C THR A 195 -14.97 12.12 2.97
N PRO A 196 -13.80 12.76 3.02
CA PRO A 196 -13.69 14.16 3.41
C PRO A 196 -14.41 15.04 2.38
N LYS A 197 -15.61 15.52 2.71
CA LYS A 197 -16.29 16.54 1.91
C LYS A 197 -15.64 17.90 2.12
N GLY A 198 -14.69 18.26 1.27
CA GLY A 198 -14.25 19.66 1.16
C GLY A 198 -12.85 19.82 0.59
N ARG A 199 -12.76 20.53 -0.55
CA ARG A 199 -11.50 21.06 -1.06
C ARG A 199 -10.89 22.01 -0.04
N ARG A 200 -9.72 21.67 0.50
CA ARG A 200 -8.82 22.67 1.06
C ARG A 200 -7.81 23.02 -0.02
N LEU A 201 -7.85 24.28 -0.47
CA LEU A 201 -6.78 24.86 -1.26
C LEU A 201 -5.54 24.90 -0.36
N MET A 202 -4.74 23.84 -0.36
CA MET A 202 -3.53 23.78 0.43
C MET A 202 -2.47 24.62 -0.28
N GLY A 203 -1.91 25.59 0.43
CA GLY A 203 -0.68 26.23 -0.03
C GLY A 203 0.43 25.18 -0.17
N PHE A 204 1.34 25.40 -1.12
CA PHE A 204 2.47 24.51 -1.37
C PHE A 204 3.14 24.02 -0.07
N PRO A 205 3.43 22.71 0.08
CA PRO A 205 3.99 22.21 1.31
C PRO A 205 5.32 22.88 1.63
N ARG A 206 5.55 23.13 2.92
CA ARG A 206 6.78 23.80 3.41
C ARG A 206 8.08 23.07 3.02
N TRP A 207 7.98 21.78 2.70
CA TRP A 207 9.11 20.91 2.34
C TRP A 207 9.43 20.90 0.83
N LEU A 208 8.60 21.53 -0.02
CA LEU A 208 8.91 21.73 -1.43
C LEU A 208 9.22 23.22 -1.71
N PRO A 209 10.50 23.62 -1.64
CA PRO A 209 10.92 24.95 -2.05
C PRO A 209 10.45 25.29 -3.47
N ARG A 210 10.15 26.57 -3.72
CA ARG A 210 9.79 27.07 -5.06
C ARG A 210 10.84 26.73 -6.14
N LYS A 211 12.10 26.49 -5.74
CA LYS A 211 13.19 26.13 -6.66
C LYS A 211 13.04 24.69 -7.18
N ASP A 212 12.79 23.73 -6.29
CA ASP A 212 12.63 22.32 -6.64
C ASP A 212 11.39 22.11 -7.50
N ARG A 213 10.35 22.92 -7.24
CA ARG A 213 9.18 23.04 -8.11
C ARG A 213 9.54 23.48 -9.52
N ARG A 214 10.39 24.51 -9.68
CA ARG A 214 10.82 24.96 -11.01
C ARG A 214 11.52 23.82 -11.74
N ILE A 215 12.40 23.09 -11.06
CA ILE A 215 13.15 21.97 -11.63
C ILE A 215 12.23 20.86 -12.14
N LEU A 216 11.19 20.54 -11.36
CA LEU A 216 10.20 19.53 -11.74
C LEU A 216 9.16 20.02 -12.76
N GLN A 217 9.15 21.31 -13.11
CA GLN A 217 8.20 21.90 -14.07
C GLN A 217 8.83 22.30 -15.39
N SER A 218 10.12 22.66 -15.42
CA SER A 218 10.79 23.16 -16.63
C SER A 218 11.18 22.07 -17.62
N SER A 219 11.37 22.48 -18.87
CA SER A 219 11.87 21.68 -19.98
C SER A 219 13.37 21.95 -20.17
N GLY A 220 14.22 21.00 -19.80
CA GLY A 220 15.60 20.81 -20.29
C GLY A 220 16.70 21.82 -19.90
N ASP A 221 16.48 23.13 -20.08
CA ASP A 221 17.62 24.02 -20.40
C ASP A 221 17.91 25.16 -19.40
N GLU A 222 17.26 25.20 -18.24
CA GLU A 222 17.38 26.32 -17.28
C GLU A 222 17.70 25.84 -15.85
N TYR A 223 18.80 25.10 -15.69
CA TYR A 223 19.25 24.58 -14.39
C TYR A 223 20.63 25.09 -13.99
N ASP A 224 20.84 25.34 -12.69
CA ASP A 224 22.16 25.54 -12.11
C ASP A 224 22.76 24.14 -11.80
N PRO A 225 23.80 23.68 -12.53
CA PRO A 225 24.40 22.37 -12.32
C PRO A 225 25.07 22.20 -10.95
N GLY A 226 25.33 23.29 -10.21
CA GLY A 226 25.97 23.26 -8.89
C GLY A 226 25.08 22.72 -7.75
N GLU A 227 23.77 22.56 -7.99
CA GLU A 227 22.80 22.17 -6.95
C GLU A 227 22.20 20.76 -7.16
N LEU A 228 22.57 20.05 -8.22
CA LEU A 228 22.05 18.74 -8.59
C LEU A 228 23.13 17.65 -8.46
N LEU A 229 22.75 16.44 -8.04
CA LEU A 229 23.64 15.29 -8.19
C LEU A 229 23.54 14.79 -9.63
N THR A 230 24.54 15.06 -10.45
CA THR A 230 24.55 14.66 -11.86
C THR A 230 25.22 13.31 -12.03
N VAL A 231 24.55 12.38 -12.71
CA VAL A 231 25.09 11.09 -13.13
C VAL A 231 25.30 11.13 -14.63
N ALA A 232 26.51 10.85 -15.10
CA ALA A 232 26.80 10.76 -16.52
C ALA A 232 27.78 9.60 -16.79
N ALA A 233 27.37 8.65 -17.63
CA ALA A 233 28.18 7.48 -17.96
C ALA A 233 29.54 7.81 -18.62
N ASP A 234 29.64 8.97 -19.26
CA ASP A 234 30.85 9.48 -19.92
C ASP A 234 31.85 10.16 -18.96
N GLY A 235 31.50 10.28 -17.67
CA GLY A 235 32.33 10.89 -16.64
C GLY A 235 32.23 12.43 -16.55
N THR A 236 31.30 13.06 -17.27
CA THR A 236 31.09 14.52 -17.21
C THR A 236 30.27 14.98 -16.00
N GLY A 237 29.59 14.06 -15.31
CA GLY A 237 28.78 14.31 -14.11
C GLY A 237 29.57 14.21 -12.80
N ASN A 238 28.88 14.34 -11.67
CA ASN A 238 29.45 14.10 -10.35
C ASN A 238 29.72 12.62 -10.09
N PHE A 239 28.89 11.74 -10.68
CA PHE A 239 28.98 10.28 -10.58
C PHE A 239 28.87 9.65 -11.97
N THR A 240 29.38 8.43 -12.11
CA THR A 240 29.21 7.61 -13.32
C THR A 240 28.12 6.55 -13.19
N THR A 241 27.66 6.29 -11.96
CA THR A 241 26.57 5.33 -11.67
C THR A 241 25.49 6.00 -10.83
N ILE A 242 24.24 5.53 -10.98
CA ILE A 242 23.11 6.02 -10.21
C ILE A 242 23.21 5.50 -8.77
N THR A 243 23.70 4.27 -8.61
CA THR A 243 23.96 3.67 -7.29
C THR A 243 24.88 4.53 -6.43
N ASP A 244 25.96 5.09 -6.99
CA ASP A 244 26.88 5.95 -6.23
C ASP A 244 26.22 7.28 -5.81
N ALA A 245 25.41 7.88 -6.69
CA ALA A 245 24.67 9.09 -6.37
C ALA A 245 23.65 8.88 -5.23
N ILE A 246 22.94 7.74 -5.25
CA ILE A 246 22.01 7.36 -4.17
C ILE A 246 22.77 7.12 -2.86
N ASN A 247 23.90 6.42 -2.92
CA ASN A 247 24.74 6.18 -1.74
C ASN A 247 25.22 7.49 -1.12
N PHE A 248 25.60 8.46 -1.95
CA PHE A 248 26.03 9.79 -1.52
C PHE A 248 24.91 10.64 -0.90
N ALA A 249 23.68 10.54 -1.41
CA ALA A 249 22.54 11.30 -0.88
C ALA A 249 22.36 11.11 0.65
N PRO A 250 21.95 12.13 1.41
CA PRO A 250 21.80 12.01 2.86
C PRO A 250 20.71 11.00 3.26
N ASN A 251 20.97 10.23 4.33
CA ASN A 251 19.96 9.34 4.91
C ASN A 251 18.92 10.16 5.67
N ASN A 252 17.65 9.74 5.59
CA ASN A 252 16.50 10.35 6.28
C ASN A 252 16.34 11.86 6.01
N SER A 253 16.65 12.29 4.78
CA SER A 253 16.47 13.68 4.36
C SER A 253 15.01 14.09 4.38
N TYR A 254 14.70 15.26 4.95
CA TYR A 254 13.40 15.91 4.76
C TYR A 254 13.31 16.65 3.44
N ASP A 255 14.45 17.03 2.87
CA ASP A 255 14.55 17.74 1.61
C ASP A 255 14.60 16.77 0.43
N ARG A 256 14.08 17.22 -0.70
CA ARG A 256 14.10 16.48 -1.96
C ARG A 256 15.50 16.48 -2.56
N ILE A 257 15.99 15.29 -2.91
CA ILE A 257 17.32 15.12 -3.52
C ILE A 257 17.13 14.73 -4.97
N ILE A 258 17.49 15.65 -5.87
CA ILE A 258 17.35 15.44 -7.32
C ILE A 258 18.64 14.86 -7.87
N ILE A 259 18.53 13.65 -8.41
CA ILE A 259 19.59 12.96 -9.15
C ILE A 259 19.24 13.08 -10.63
N TYR A 260 19.99 13.91 -11.34
CA TYR A 260 19.84 14.11 -12.77
C TYR A 260 20.71 13.11 -13.53
N VAL A 261 20.06 12.21 -14.26
CA VAL A 261 20.69 11.08 -14.95
C VAL A 261 20.74 11.38 -16.44
N ARG A 262 21.93 11.75 -16.91
CA ARG A 262 22.18 12.13 -18.30
C ARG A 262 21.90 10.97 -19.25
N GLU A 263 21.72 11.26 -20.52
CA GLU A 263 21.58 10.26 -21.58
C GLU A 263 22.64 9.15 -21.47
N GLY A 264 22.22 7.91 -21.70
CA GLY A 264 23.07 6.75 -21.57
C GLY A 264 22.31 5.47 -21.22
N LEU A 265 23.01 4.35 -21.41
CA LEU A 265 22.57 3.02 -21.02
C LEU A 265 23.27 2.61 -19.72
N TYR A 266 22.55 2.63 -18.61
CA TYR A 266 23.03 2.31 -17.28
C TYR A 266 22.70 0.86 -16.94
N LYS A 267 23.70 -0.02 -17.04
CA LYS A 267 23.57 -1.45 -16.72
C LYS A 267 23.80 -1.71 -15.24
N GLU A 268 22.80 -1.42 -14.41
CA GLU A 268 22.86 -1.57 -12.96
C GLU A 268 21.51 -2.02 -12.36
N ASN A 269 21.58 -2.78 -11.26
CA ASN A 269 20.43 -3.01 -10.40
C ASN A 269 20.44 -1.98 -9.28
N VAL A 270 19.57 -0.99 -9.35
CA VAL A 270 19.52 0.16 -8.44
C VAL A 270 18.57 -0.12 -7.28
N GLU A 271 18.99 0.19 -6.06
CA GLU A 271 18.16 0.10 -4.87
C GLU A 271 18.10 1.45 -4.14
N ILE A 272 16.88 1.96 -3.93
CA ILE A 272 16.59 3.14 -3.12
C ILE A 272 15.96 2.64 -1.81
N PRO A 273 16.77 2.42 -0.76
CA PRO A 273 16.28 1.82 0.48
C PRO A 273 15.39 2.78 1.27
N SER A 274 14.64 2.25 2.25
CA SER A 274 13.67 3.02 3.02
C SER A 274 14.24 4.20 3.83
N TYR A 275 15.55 4.17 4.12
CA TYR A 275 16.27 5.26 4.78
C TYR A 275 16.77 6.34 3.81
N LYS A 276 16.47 6.26 2.51
CA LYS A 276 16.74 7.28 1.48
C LYS A 276 15.40 7.84 0.95
N PRO A 277 14.63 8.60 1.76
CA PRO A 277 13.38 9.21 1.30
C PRO A 277 13.65 10.38 0.33
N ASN A 278 12.61 10.80 -0.39
CA ASN A 278 12.57 12.01 -1.22
C ASN A 278 13.60 12.06 -2.36
N ILE A 279 14.05 10.90 -2.86
CA ILE A 279 14.89 10.82 -4.06
C ILE A 279 14.05 11.09 -5.31
N VAL A 280 14.58 11.91 -6.21
CA VAL A 280 14.07 12.09 -7.57
C VAL A 280 15.08 11.57 -8.57
N LEU A 281 14.65 10.71 -9.49
CA LEU A 281 15.39 10.39 -10.71
C LEU A 281 14.82 11.20 -11.87
N LEU A 282 15.64 12.08 -12.45
CA LEU A 282 15.28 12.89 -13.61
C LEU A 282 16.17 12.51 -14.78
N GLY A 283 15.61 11.96 -15.87
CA GLY A 283 16.35 11.63 -17.08
C GLY A 283 16.35 12.75 -18.14
N ASP A 284 17.10 12.54 -19.22
CA ASP A 284 17.10 13.41 -20.42
C ASP A 284 15.93 13.13 -21.37
N GLY A 285 15.16 12.07 -21.12
CA GLY A 285 14.11 11.56 -21.99
C GLY A 285 14.07 10.04 -21.94
N THR A 286 12.88 9.45 -22.10
CA THR A 286 12.70 7.99 -22.07
C THR A 286 13.53 7.26 -23.12
N ASP A 287 13.75 7.87 -24.28
CA ASP A 287 14.53 7.29 -25.37
C ASP A 287 16.05 7.50 -25.23
N LEU A 288 16.46 8.31 -24.25
CA LEU A 288 17.85 8.75 -24.06
C LEU A 288 18.47 8.17 -22.78
N THR A 289 17.72 8.14 -21.68
CA THR A 289 18.20 7.64 -20.38
C THR A 289 17.53 6.31 -20.06
N VAL A 290 18.31 5.22 -20.06
CA VAL A 290 17.80 3.85 -19.83
C VAL A 290 18.57 3.18 -18.69
N ILE A 291 17.85 2.73 -17.66
CA ILE A 291 18.38 1.85 -16.61
C ILE A 291 17.94 0.42 -16.93
N THR A 292 18.89 -0.49 -17.13
CA THR A 292 18.61 -1.86 -17.57
C THR A 292 19.31 -2.91 -16.70
N GLY A 293 18.63 -4.04 -16.50
CA GLY A 293 19.10 -5.21 -15.78
C GLY A 293 18.43 -6.48 -16.33
N ASP A 294 18.83 -7.65 -15.85
CA ASP A 294 18.37 -8.94 -16.42
C ASP A 294 18.14 -10.03 -15.35
N ARG A 295 17.97 -9.64 -14.08
CA ARG A 295 17.67 -10.60 -13.01
C ARG A 295 16.29 -11.20 -13.22
N SER A 296 16.15 -12.49 -12.95
CA SER A 296 14.92 -13.24 -13.16
C SER A 296 14.76 -14.40 -12.17
N VAL A 297 13.53 -14.90 -12.04
CA VAL A 297 13.25 -16.11 -11.28
C VAL A 297 13.92 -17.35 -11.88
N ALA A 298 13.98 -17.46 -13.22
CA ALA A 298 14.68 -18.57 -13.88
C ALA A 298 16.17 -18.61 -13.53
N ASP A 299 16.79 -17.45 -13.25
CA ASP A 299 18.19 -17.33 -12.83
C ASP A 299 18.37 -17.41 -11.29
N GLY A 300 17.31 -17.82 -10.59
CA GLY A 300 17.34 -18.12 -9.16
C GLY A 300 17.13 -16.92 -8.25
N TRP A 301 16.71 -15.76 -8.75
CA TRP A 301 16.28 -14.64 -7.89
C TRP A 301 14.83 -14.82 -7.42
N THR A 302 14.46 -14.18 -6.32
CA THR A 302 13.04 -13.98 -6.02
C THR A 302 12.44 -12.95 -6.99
N THR A 303 11.13 -12.99 -7.23
CA THR A 303 10.45 -11.92 -7.99
C THR A 303 10.70 -10.54 -7.36
N PHE A 304 10.72 -10.46 -6.02
CA PHE A 304 10.99 -9.21 -5.31
C PHE A 304 12.40 -8.65 -5.60
N ARG A 305 13.43 -9.49 -5.71
CA ARG A 305 14.81 -9.07 -6.00
C ARG A 305 15.22 -9.12 -7.47
N SER A 306 14.31 -9.50 -8.36
CA SER A 306 14.56 -9.45 -9.81
C SER A 306 14.48 -8.02 -10.37
N ALA A 307 13.95 -7.07 -9.59
CA ALA A 307 13.83 -5.67 -9.98
C ALA A 307 15.15 -5.05 -10.49
N THR A 308 15.11 -4.44 -11.67
CA THR A 308 16.18 -3.55 -12.15
C THR A 308 16.28 -2.32 -11.25
N VAL A 309 15.15 -1.67 -10.95
CA VAL A 309 15.09 -0.58 -9.98
C VAL A 309 14.11 -0.94 -8.85
N ALA A 310 14.61 -0.92 -7.62
CA ALA A 310 13.87 -1.24 -6.41
C ALA A 310 13.73 -0.01 -5.50
N VAL A 311 12.49 0.45 -5.27
CA VAL A 311 12.21 1.67 -4.50
C VAL A 311 11.46 1.34 -3.21
N SER A 312 12.10 1.66 -2.08
CA SER A 312 11.53 1.58 -0.73
C SER A 312 11.53 2.92 0.01
N GLY A 313 12.19 3.95 -0.53
CA GLY A 313 12.21 5.31 0.03
C GLY A 313 10.94 6.09 -0.27
N GLU A 314 10.24 6.53 0.78
CA GLU A 314 9.02 7.36 0.70
C GLU A 314 9.24 8.64 -0.09
N GLY A 315 8.22 9.09 -0.83
CA GLY A 315 8.27 10.35 -1.60
C GLY A 315 9.12 10.29 -2.87
N PHE A 316 9.40 9.08 -3.37
CA PHE A 316 10.16 8.87 -4.59
C PHE A 316 9.47 9.47 -5.81
N LEU A 317 10.24 10.15 -6.65
CA LEU A 317 9.76 10.59 -7.97
C LEU A 317 10.67 10.11 -9.09
N ALA A 318 10.08 9.81 -10.24
CA ALA A 318 10.82 9.57 -11.47
C ALA A 318 10.19 10.34 -12.63
N ARG A 319 11.04 10.91 -13.50
CA ARG A 319 10.58 11.59 -14.71
C ARG A 319 11.55 11.41 -15.88
N ASP A 320 11.00 11.26 -17.08
CA ASP A 320 11.73 11.28 -18.36
C ASP A 320 12.85 10.21 -18.43
N ILE A 321 12.57 9.00 -17.94
CA ILE A 321 13.55 7.90 -17.85
C ILE A 321 12.92 6.54 -18.15
N THR A 322 13.71 5.60 -18.68
CA THR A 322 13.28 4.21 -18.91
C THR A 322 13.83 3.26 -17.86
N PHE A 323 12.96 2.41 -17.31
CA PHE A 323 13.30 1.26 -16.47
C PHE A 323 13.06 -0.02 -17.26
N GLU A 324 14.09 -0.84 -17.43
CA GLU A 324 14.01 -2.05 -18.26
C GLU A 324 14.51 -3.29 -17.51
N ASN A 325 13.80 -4.41 -17.70
CA ASN A 325 14.35 -5.74 -17.46
C ASN A 325 14.45 -6.52 -18.79
N ALA A 326 15.68 -6.78 -19.21
CA ALA A 326 16.04 -7.39 -20.48
C ALA A 326 16.17 -8.93 -20.42
N ALA A 327 15.73 -9.60 -19.34
CA ALA A 327 15.82 -11.05 -19.19
C ALA A 327 15.08 -11.82 -20.31
N GLY A 328 13.94 -11.29 -20.77
CA GLY A 328 13.12 -11.87 -21.84
C GLY A 328 12.05 -12.87 -21.35
N ALA A 329 11.07 -13.17 -22.20
CA ALA A 329 9.90 -14.00 -21.83
C ALA A 329 10.27 -15.41 -21.30
N ALA A 330 11.35 -16.00 -21.83
CA ALA A 330 11.80 -17.34 -21.44
C ALA A 330 12.37 -17.40 -20.02
N LYS A 331 12.60 -16.25 -19.37
CA LYS A 331 13.15 -16.15 -18.02
C LYS A 331 12.08 -16.03 -16.93
N HIS A 332 10.80 -16.14 -17.31
CA HIS A 332 9.66 -16.00 -16.40
C HIS A 332 9.66 -14.64 -15.70
N GLN A 333 9.32 -14.59 -14.40
CA GLN A 333 9.18 -13.34 -13.65
C GLN A 333 10.50 -12.55 -13.62
N ALA A 334 10.47 -11.32 -14.13
CA ALA A 334 11.63 -10.44 -14.23
C ALA A 334 11.20 -8.96 -14.17
N VAL A 335 11.35 -8.35 -12.99
CA VAL A 335 10.79 -7.04 -12.70
C VAL A 335 11.69 -5.93 -13.23
N ALA A 336 11.13 -4.94 -13.90
CA ALA A 336 11.84 -3.72 -14.33
C ALA A 336 11.83 -2.67 -13.21
N LEU A 337 10.65 -2.36 -12.68
CA LEU A 337 10.48 -1.42 -11.57
C LEU A 337 9.65 -2.05 -10.45
N ARG A 338 10.17 -2.01 -9.23
CA ARG A 338 9.41 -2.32 -8.01
C ARG A 338 9.30 -1.09 -7.13
N VAL A 339 8.08 -0.81 -6.66
CA VAL A 339 7.82 0.28 -5.72
C VAL A 339 7.05 -0.24 -4.51
N ASN A 340 7.67 -0.14 -3.33
CA ASN A 340 7.07 -0.35 -2.01
C ASN A 340 7.33 0.87 -1.12
N ALA A 341 7.09 2.05 -1.68
CA ALA A 341 7.25 3.34 -1.05
C ALA A 341 5.92 4.10 -1.10
N ASP A 342 5.59 4.80 -0.02
CA ASP A 342 4.40 5.65 0.02
C ASP A 342 4.66 6.98 -0.69
N LEU A 343 3.59 7.55 -1.26
CA LEU A 343 3.61 8.84 -1.95
C LEU A 343 4.62 8.88 -3.11
N ALA A 344 4.74 7.77 -3.83
CA ALA A 344 5.62 7.65 -4.99
C ALA A 344 4.89 8.04 -6.28
N ALA A 345 5.53 8.86 -7.13
CA ALA A 345 4.96 9.22 -8.44
C ALA A 345 5.95 9.07 -9.60
N VAL A 346 5.46 8.61 -10.75
CA VAL A 346 6.25 8.36 -11.96
C VAL A 346 5.59 9.07 -13.14
N TYR A 347 6.33 9.93 -13.84
CA TYR A 347 5.78 10.80 -14.88
C TYR A 347 6.59 10.75 -16.17
N ARG A 348 5.96 10.45 -17.32
CA ARG A 348 6.65 10.31 -18.62
C ARG A 348 7.85 9.36 -18.55
N CYS A 349 7.60 8.18 -17.99
CA CYS A 349 8.60 7.11 -17.95
C CYS A 349 8.17 5.95 -18.84
N THR A 350 9.13 5.16 -19.28
CA THR A 350 8.86 3.86 -19.90
C THR A 350 9.26 2.76 -18.93
N ILE A 351 8.37 1.80 -18.68
CA ILE A 351 8.65 0.60 -17.88
C ILE A 351 8.50 -0.62 -18.80
N ASN A 352 9.62 -1.25 -19.13
CA ASN A 352 9.70 -2.28 -20.17
C ASN A 352 10.16 -3.63 -19.60
N GLY A 353 9.41 -4.69 -19.92
CA GLY A 353 9.75 -6.06 -19.57
C GLY A 353 8.86 -7.07 -20.29
N TYR A 354 8.75 -8.27 -19.73
CA TYR A 354 7.84 -9.32 -20.19
C TYR A 354 6.90 -9.72 -19.05
N GLN A 355 7.16 -10.84 -18.39
CA GLN A 355 6.39 -11.29 -17.24
C GLN A 355 6.80 -10.50 -15.98
N ASP A 356 5.81 -10.03 -15.21
CA ASP A 356 6.00 -9.29 -13.95
C ASP A 356 6.77 -7.97 -14.12
N THR A 357 6.48 -7.19 -15.17
CA THR A 357 7.25 -5.97 -15.52
C THR A 357 7.25 -4.89 -14.43
N LEU A 358 6.08 -4.49 -13.94
CA LEU A 358 5.90 -3.43 -12.94
C LEU A 358 5.29 -4.01 -11.66
N TYR A 359 6.09 -4.04 -10.60
CA TYR A 359 5.66 -4.48 -9.28
C TYR A 359 5.22 -3.27 -8.44
N VAL A 360 3.94 -2.92 -8.53
CA VAL A 360 3.25 -1.96 -7.63
C VAL A 360 3.00 -2.61 -6.27
N HIS A 361 4.09 -2.87 -5.54
CA HIS A 361 4.09 -3.76 -4.39
C HIS A 361 3.16 -3.29 -3.28
N SER A 362 3.37 -2.10 -2.71
CA SER A 362 2.57 -1.60 -1.58
C SER A 362 2.56 -0.07 -1.48
N PHE A 363 1.73 0.45 -0.57
CA PHE A 363 1.48 1.89 -0.30
C PHE A 363 0.79 2.64 -1.45
N ARG A 364 0.69 3.97 -1.35
CA ARG A 364 0.04 4.84 -2.36
C ARG A 364 1.01 5.23 -3.45
N GLN A 365 0.59 5.09 -4.71
CA GLN A 365 1.42 5.34 -5.89
C GLN A 365 0.63 6.01 -7.02
N PHE A 366 1.31 6.78 -7.86
CA PHE A 366 0.71 7.45 -9.02
C PHE A 366 1.61 7.35 -10.26
N TYR A 367 1.03 7.01 -11.42
CA TYR A 367 1.75 6.90 -12.68
C TYR A 367 1.02 7.74 -13.73
N ARG A 368 1.71 8.70 -14.35
CA ARG A 368 1.14 9.63 -15.33
C ARG A 368 1.90 9.57 -16.64
N GLU A 369 1.18 9.47 -17.75
CA GLU A 369 1.75 9.54 -19.11
C GLU A 369 2.93 8.56 -19.31
N CYS A 370 2.84 7.37 -18.71
CA CYS A 370 3.87 6.34 -18.80
C CYS A 370 3.56 5.34 -19.92
N ASN A 371 4.60 4.77 -20.52
CA ASN A 371 4.48 3.60 -21.39
C ASN A 371 4.86 2.35 -20.58
N ILE A 372 3.95 1.39 -20.45
CA ILE A 372 4.16 0.18 -19.63
C ILE A 372 3.91 -1.03 -20.52
N SER A 373 4.94 -1.86 -20.74
CA SER A 373 4.81 -2.99 -21.66
C SER A 373 5.27 -4.32 -21.07
N GLY A 374 4.49 -5.37 -21.28
CA GLY A 374 4.81 -6.72 -20.83
C GLY A 374 3.88 -7.79 -21.40
N THR A 375 3.90 -8.99 -20.82
CA THR A 375 3.12 -10.14 -21.30
C THR A 375 2.16 -10.68 -20.24
N ILE A 376 2.68 -11.33 -19.20
CA ILE A 376 1.92 -11.97 -18.14
C ILE A 376 2.08 -11.17 -16.86
N ASP A 377 0.96 -10.82 -16.22
CA ASP A 377 0.88 -10.14 -14.92
C ASP A 377 1.75 -8.89 -14.86
N PHE A 378 1.84 -8.14 -15.97
CA PHE A 378 2.91 -7.16 -16.11
C PHE A 378 2.69 -5.87 -15.31
N ILE A 379 1.51 -5.71 -14.70
CA ILE A 379 1.23 -4.75 -13.61
C ILE A 379 0.64 -5.53 -12.43
N PHE A 380 1.40 -5.69 -11.34
CA PHE A 380 0.99 -6.60 -10.26
C PHE A 380 1.40 -6.10 -8.88
N GLY A 381 0.70 -6.58 -7.85
CA GLY A 381 0.95 -6.25 -6.45
C GLY A 381 -0.28 -5.78 -5.68
N ASN A 382 -0.06 -5.08 -4.58
CA ASN A 382 -1.09 -4.68 -3.62
C ASN A 382 -0.96 -3.22 -3.17
N ALA A 383 -0.42 -2.35 -4.02
CA ALA A 383 -0.48 -0.90 -3.80
C ALA A 383 -1.93 -0.38 -3.86
N ALA A 384 -2.16 0.82 -3.35
CA ALA A 384 -3.25 1.68 -3.78
C ALA A 384 -2.68 2.57 -4.89
N VAL A 385 -2.98 2.25 -6.15
CA VAL A 385 -2.31 2.90 -7.30
C VAL A 385 -3.31 3.38 -8.33
N VAL A 386 -3.03 4.59 -8.86
CA VAL A 386 -3.74 5.14 -10.03
C VAL A 386 -2.75 5.33 -11.18
N PHE A 387 -3.10 4.78 -12.34
CA PHE A 387 -2.47 5.04 -13.62
C PHE A 387 -3.35 6.01 -14.41
N GLN A 388 -2.77 7.09 -14.95
CA GLN A 388 -3.52 8.13 -15.64
C GLN A 388 -2.84 8.56 -16.94
N GLY A 389 -3.57 8.56 -18.05
CA GLY A 389 -2.98 8.96 -19.34
C GLY A 389 -1.87 8.04 -19.84
N CYS A 390 -1.78 6.82 -19.32
CA CYS A 390 -0.71 5.88 -19.67
C CYS A 390 -1.05 5.05 -20.92
N ASN A 391 -0.02 4.61 -21.63
CA ASN A 391 -0.14 3.54 -22.61
C ASN A 391 0.24 2.21 -21.96
N ILE A 392 -0.70 1.27 -21.94
CA ILE A 392 -0.55 -0.06 -21.37
C ILE A 392 -0.49 -1.05 -22.52
N ILE A 393 0.69 -1.62 -22.78
CA ILE A 393 1.03 -2.25 -24.05
C ILE A 393 1.32 -3.74 -23.87
N SER A 394 0.38 -4.60 -24.26
CA SER A 394 0.59 -6.04 -24.30
C SER A 394 1.54 -6.44 -25.43
N ARG A 395 2.56 -7.22 -25.10
CA ARG A 395 3.58 -7.72 -26.04
C ARG A 395 3.26 -9.15 -26.47
N MET A 396 3.82 -9.57 -27.60
CA MET A 396 3.78 -10.96 -28.04
C MET A 396 4.39 -11.90 -26.96
N PRO A 397 3.61 -12.85 -26.39
CA PRO A 397 4.11 -13.80 -25.41
C PRO A 397 4.79 -14.99 -26.08
N MET A 398 5.30 -15.95 -25.30
CA MET A 398 5.82 -17.20 -25.88
C MET A 398 4.69 -18.04 -26.49
N ALA A 399 5.03 -18.94 -27.41
CA ALA A 399 4.08 -19.86 -28.00
C ALA A 399 3.33 -20.66 -26.92
N GLY A 400 1.99 -20.68 -27.03
CA GLY A 400 1.11 -21.36 -26.09
C GLY A 400 0.77 -20.57 -24.81
N GLN A 401 1.30 -19.36 -24.65
CA GLN A 401 0.92 -18.44 -23.58
C GLN A 401 -0.18 -17.46 -24.03
N PHE A 402 -0.66 -16.69 -23.07
CA PHE A 402 -1.61 -15.58 -23.22
C PHE A 402 -0.98 -14.31 -22.65
N THR A 403 -1.63 -13.16 -22.85
CA THR A 403 -1.28 -11.92 -22.14
C THR A 403 -2.31 -11.57 -21.09
N VAL A 404 -1.87 -11.00 -19.98
CA VAL A 404 -2.77 -10.49 -18.94
C VAL A 404 -2.13 -9.28 -18.28
N ILE A 405 -2.89 -8.18 -18.23
CA ILE A 405 -2.37 -6.88 -17.80
C ILE A 405 -2.15 -6.86 -16.29
N THR A 406 -3.22 -7.11 -15.52
CA THR A 406 -3.15 -6.99 -14.06
C THR A 406 -3.21 -8.31 -13.30
N ALA A 407 -2.44 -8.38 -12.21
CA ALA A 407 -2.56 -9.41 -11.19
C ALA A 407 -2.54 -8.76 -9.80
N GLN A 408 -3.71 -8.32 -9.34
CA GLN A 408 -3.84 -7.61 -8.08
C GLN A 408 -3.96 -8.59 -6.92
N SER A 409 -3.27 -8.30 -5.80
CA SER A 409 -3.08 -9.26 -4.70
C SER A 409 -3.60 -8.77 -3.35
N ARG A 410 -4.75 -8.10 -3.34
CA ARG A 410 -5.45 -7.79 -2.09
C ARG A 410 -5.96 -9.07 -1.44
N ASP A 411 -5.59 -9.27 -0.18
CA ASP A 411 -5.77 -10.54 0.54
C ASP A 411 -6.92 -10.46 1.56
N THR A 412 -7.31 -9.25 1.95
CA THR A 412 -8.39 -8.99 2.91
C THR A 412 -9.25 -7.79 2.50
N PRO A 413 -10.53 -7.73 2.88
CA PRO A 413 -11.42 -6.61 2.54
C PRO A 413 -11.09 -5.32 3.31
N ASP A 414 -10.33 -5.45 4.40
CA ASP A 414 -9.92 -4.33 5.27
C ASP A 414 -8.74 -3.54 4.69
N GLU A 415 -8.07 -4.05 3.65
CA GLU A 415 -7.02 -3.34 2.92
C GLU A 415 -7.62 -2.35 1.91
N ASP A 416 -7.20 -1.09 1.99
CA ASP A 416 -7.62 -0.04 1.06
C ASP A 416 -6.65 0.04 -0.13
N THR A 417 -6.47 -1.10 -0.81
CA THR A 417 -5.52 -1.29 -1.92
C THR A 417 -6.24 -1.74 -3.19
N GLY A 418 -5.61 -1.60 -4.34
CA GLY A 418 -6.19 -1.90 -5.65
C GLY A 418 -5.47 -1.16 -6.77
N ILE A 419 -5.75 -1.57 -8.01
CA ILE A 419 -5.21 -0.96 -9.23
C ILE A 419 -6.33 -0.19 -9.93
N SER A 420 -6.17 1.11 -10.11
CA SER A 420 -7.07 1.97 -10.90
C SER A 420 -6.37 2.40 -12.18
N ILE A 421 -6.95 2.09 -13.33
CA ILE A 421 -6.44 2.46 -14.66
C ILE A 421 -7.44 3.46 -15.25
N GLN A 422 -7.07 4.73 -15.24
CA GLN A 422 -7.96 5.84 -15.60
C GLN A 422 -7.46 6.56 -16.85
N ASN A 423 -8.33 6.83 -17.82
CA ASN A 423 -7.98 7.59 -19.03
C ASN A 423 -6.69 7.06 -19.70
N CYS A 424 -6.53 5.75 -19.75
CA CYS A 424 -5.37 5.08 -20.34
C CYS A 424 -5.72 4.48 -21.70
N SER A 425 -4.70 4.17 -22.50
CA SER A 425 -4.84 3.41 -23.75
C SER A 425 -4.33 1.99 -23.56
N ILE A 426 -5.20 1.01 -23.73
CA ILE A 426 -4.88 -0.42 -23.67
C ILE A 426 -4.61 -0.92 -25.08
N LEU A 427 -3.34 -1.17 -25.37
CA LEU A 427 -2.81 -1.39 -26.72
C LEU A 427 -2.03 -2.72 -26.79
N ALA A 428 -1.77 -3.17 -28.02
CA ALA A 428 -0.90 -4.31 -28.31
C ALA A 428 0.28 -3.87 -29.17
N THR A 429 1.40 -4.58 -29.09
CA THR A 429 2.47 -4.46 -30.07
C THR A 429 2.02 -4.97 -31.44
N ASP A 430 2.60 -4.43 -32.52
CA ASP A 430 2.21 -4.78 -33.91
C ASP A 430 2.26 -6.29 -34.19
N ASP A 431 3.23 -7.00 -33.61
CA ASP A 431 3.41 -8.45 -33.77
C ASP A 431 2.34 -9.28 -33.02
N LEU A 432 1.85 -8.79 -31.88
CA LEU A 432 0.69 -9.38 -31.19
C LEU A 432 -0.60 -9.08 -31.95
N TYR A 433 -0.78 -7.84 -32.40
CA TYR A 433 -1.99 -7.39 -33.09
C TYR A 433 -2.17 -8.10 -34.45
N SER A 434 -1.09 -8.25 -35.20
CA SER A 434 -1.08 -8.91 -36.51
C SER A 434 -0.94 -10.45 -36.44
N SER A 435 -0.90 -11.02 -35.24
CA SER A 435 -0.72 -12.45 -35.05
C SER A 435 -1.88 -13.26 -35.65
N ASN A 436 -1.55 -14.21 -36.52
CA ASN A 436 -2.50 -15.23 -36.99
C ASN A 436 -2.82 -16.29 -35.91
N SER A 437 -2.08 -16.30 -34.80
CA SER A 437 -2.36 -17.15 -33.65
C SER A 437 -3.42 -16.46 -32.79
N ASN A 438 -4.48 -17.18 -32.43
CA ASN A 438 -5.55 -16.70 -31.55
C ASN A 438 -5.04 -16.59 -30.10
N ILE A 439 -4.18 -15.60 -29.85
CA ILE A 439 -3.58 -15.33 -28.54
C ILE A 439 -4.62 -14.60 -27.72
N LYS A 440 -4.96 -15.19 -26.57
CA LYS A 440 -5.88 -14.58 -25.63
C LYS A 440 -5.17 -13.47 -24.85
N SER A 441 -5.87 -12.36 -24.66
CA SER A 441 -5.38 -11.22 -23.90
C SER A 441 -6.46 -10.75 -22.94
N TYR A 442 -6.09 -10.50 -21.68
CA TYR A 442 -7.05 -10.20 -20.61
C TYR A 442 -6.66 -8.94 -19.84
N LEU A 443 -7.67 -8.24 -19.33
CA LEU A 443 -7.52 -7.07 -18.46
C LEU A 443 -6.90 -7.42 -17.10
N GLY A 444 -7.16 -8.62 -16.58
CA GLY A 444 -6.57 -9.06 -15.33
C GLY A 444 -7.01 -10.44 -14.85
N ARG A 445 -6.37 -10.90 -13.76
CA ARG A 445 -6.70 -12.15 -13.04
C ARG A 445 -6.39 -12.06 -11.54
N PRO A 446 -7.19 -12.71 -10.66
CA PRO A 446 -7.15 -12.45 -9.23
C PRO A 446 -6.02 -13.21 -8.53
N TRP A 447 -4.84 -12.60 -8.40
CA TRP A 447 -3.71 -13.23 -7.70
C TRP A 447 -4.07 -13.58 -6.24
N ARG A 448 -4.93 -12.78 -5.59
CA ARG A 448 -5.52 -13.12 -4.29
C ARG A 448 -7.03 -12.88 -4.26
N ILE A 449 -7.67 -13.47 -3.26
CA ILE A 449 -9.13 -13.66 -3.23
C ILE A 449 -9.94 -12.36 -3.18
N TYR A 450 -9.38 -11.27 -2.66
CA TYR A 450 -10.04 -9.95 -2.65
C TYR A 450 -9.51 -9.03 -3.76
N SER A 451 -8.92 -9.58 -4.82
CA SER A 451 -8.33 -8.83 -5.94
C SER A 451 -9.22 -7.66 -6.38
N ARG A 452 -8.63 -6.48 -6.57
CA ARG A 452 -9.38 -5.26 -6.90
C ARG A 452 -8.70 -4.46 -8.00
N THR A 453 -9.30 -4.45 -9.18
CA THR A 453 -8.81 -3.70 -10.35
C THR A 453 -9.97 -3.00 -11.03
N VAL A 454 -9.78 -1.76 -11.46
CA VAL A 454 -10.78 -1.04 -12.25
C VAL A 454 -10.18 -0.37 -13.48
N TYR A 455 -10.95 -0.32 -14.56
CA TYR A 455 -10.67 0.44 -15.79
C TYR A 455 -11.74 1.51 -15.97
N ILE A 456 -11.31 2.78 -15.98
CA ILE A 456 -12.17 3.96 -15.96
C ILE A 456 -11.80 4.84 -17.16
N GLU A 457 -12.78 5.19 -18.00
CA GLU A 457 -12.63 6.12 -19.12
C GLU A 457 -11.45 5.80 -20.06
N SER A 458 -11.11 4.51 -20.17
CA SER A 458 -9.93 4.07 -20.90
C SER A 458 -10.32 3.59 -22.30
N TYR A 459 -9.42 3.78 -23.26
CA TYR A 459 -9.55 3.15 -24.59
C TYR A 459 -9.08 1.70 -24.49
N ILE A 460 -9.92 0.75 -24.91
CA ILE A 460 -9.62 -0.68 -24.94
C ILE A 460 -9.71 -1.17 -26.39
N ASP A 461 -8.58 -1.62 -26.93
CA ASP A 461 -8.51 -2.12 -28.30
C ASP A 461 -9.01 -3.58 -28.44
N ASP A 462 -9.26 -4.04 -29.66
CA ASP A 462 -10.02 -5.27 -29.94
C ASP A 462 -9.26 -6.60 -29.71
N PHE A 463 -7.97 -6.53 -29.38
CA PHE A 463 -7.18 -7.73 -29.05
C PHE A 463 -7.53 -8.33 -27.68
N ILE A 464 -8.24 -7.58 -26.81
CA ILE A 464 -8.73 -8.06 -25.53
C ILE A 464 -9.88 -9.05 -25.74
N ASP A 465 -9.78 -10.22 -25.11
CA ASP A 465 -10.80 -11.24 -25.21
C ASP A 465 -12.16 -10.71 -24.71
N PRO A 466 -13.29 -11.04 -25.37
CA PRO A 466 -14.61 -10.58 -24.94
C PRO A 466 -14.97 -10.91 -23.48
N THR A 467 -14.42 -11.98 -22.89
CA THR A 467 -14.61 -12.27 -21.46
C THR A 467 -13.99 -11.20 -20.56
N GLY A 468 -13.00 -10.47 -21.05
CA GLY A 468 -12.27 -9.37 -20.40
C GLY A 468 -11.30 -9.85 -19.34
N TRP A 469 -11.72 -10.77 -18.49
CA TRP A 469 -11.00 -11.23 -17.31
C TRP A 469 -10.80 -12.75 -17.37
N THR A 470 -9.78 -13.25 -16.66
CA THR A 470 -9.48 -14.69 -16.59
C THR A 470 -9.22 -15.17 -15.16
N GLU A 471 -9.51 -16.43 -14.91
CA GLU A 471 -9.38 -17.04 -13.58
C GLU A 471 -7.90 -17.15 -13.17
N TRP A 472 -7.62 -17.10 -11.88
CA TRP A 472 -6.30 -17.47 -11.36
C TRP A 472 -6.17 -18.98 -11.21
N SER A 473 -7.11 -19.59 -10.48
CA SER A 473 -7.19 -21.03 -10.25
C SER A 473 -8.60 -21.42 -9.78
N GLY A 474 -9.42 -21.93 -10.70
CA GLY A 474 -10.80 -22.33 -10.38
C GLY A 474 -11.68 -21.14 -9.97
N ASP A 475 -12.61 -21.39 -9.05
CA ASP A 475 -13.61 -20.41 -8.60
C ASP A 475 -13.18 -19.56 -7.38
N GLU A 476 -11.95 -19.75 -6.89
CA GLU A 476 -11.44 -19.05 -5.71
C GLU A 476 -11.35 -17.53 -5.95
N GLY A 477 -12.01 -16.75 -5.10
CA GLY A 477 -12.00 -15.29 -5.16
C GLY A 477 -13.00 -14.68 -6.14
N LEU A 478 -13.65 -15.45 -7.02
CA LEU A 478 -14.55 -14.91 -8.06
C LEU A 478 -15.81 -14.22 -7.48
N ASP A 479 -16.17 -14.55 -6.24
CA ASP A 479 -17.29 -13.99 -5.49
C ASP A 479 -16.90 -12.80 -4.59
N THR A 480 -15.61 -12.60 -4.35
CA THR A 480 -15.06 -11.67 -3.34
C THR A 480 -14.14 -10.61 -3.94
N LEU A 481 -13.61 -10.83 -5.14
CA LEU A 481 -12.91 -9.83 -5.95
C LEU A 481 -13.82 -8.65 -6.32
N TYR A 482 -13.22 -7.56 -6.78
CA TYR A 482 -13.93 -6.41 -7.35
C TYR A 482 -13.25 -5.99 -8.65
N TYR A 483 -13.80 -6.40 -9.78
CA TYR A 483 -13.36 -6.01 -11.12
C TYR A 483 -14.38 -5.10 -11.78
N GLY A 484 -13.97 -3.85 -12.01
CA GLY A 484 -14.85 -2.78 -12.44
C GLY A 484 -14.48 -2.21 -13.81
N GLU A 485 -15.48 -1.97 -14.66
CA GLU A 485 -15.33 -1.21 -15.90
C GLU A 485 -16.31 -0.02 -15.90
N TYR A 486 -15.81 1.19 -16.17
CA TYR A 486 -16.62 2.41 -16.23
C TYR A 486 -16.27 3.23 -17.47
N TYR A 487 -17.27 3.49 -18.31
CA TYR A 487 -17.19 4.42 -19.45
C TYR A 487 -15.98 4.22 -20.37
N ASN A 488 -15.54 2.98 -20.54
CA ASN A 488 -14.44 2.63 -21.45
C ASN A 488 -14.89 2.73 -22.91
N THR A 489 -13.98 3.14 -23.79
CA THR A 489 -14.22 3.30 -25.23
C THR A 489 -13.33 2.36 -26.04
N GLY A 490 -13.53 2.30 -27.36
CA GLY A 490 -12.78 1.41 -28.24
C GLY A 490 -13.46 0.07 -28.49
N PRO A 491 -12.97 -0.69 -29.48
CA PRO A 491 -13.66 -1.90 -29.94
C PRO A 491 -13.60 -3.08 -28.95
N GLY A 492 -12.65 -3.09 -28.01
CA GLY A 492 -12.55 -4.09 -26.93
C GLY A 492 -13.36 -3.75 -25.67
N SER A 493 -14.05 -2.60 -25.61
CA SER A 493 -14.72 -2.13 -24.39
C SER A 493 -16.14 -2.66 -24.17
N ALA A 494 -16.69 -3.43 -25.12
CA ALA A 494 -18.05 -3.99 -25.01
C ALA A 494 -18.15 -4.97 -23.83
N THR A 495 -19.16 -4.80 -22.97
CA THR A 495 -19.31 -5.57 -21.73
C THR A 495 -20.29 -6.74 -21.82
N GLU A 496 -20.96 -6.94 -22.96
CA GLU A 496 -22.08 -7.91 -23.08
C GLU A 496 -21.64 -9.38 -22.93
N ASN A 497 -20.38 -9.68 -23.25
CA ASN A 497 -19.81 -11.03 -23.23
C ASN A 497 -18.77 -11.21 -22.13
N ARG A 498 -18.71 -10.28 -21.18
CA ARG A 498 -17.81 -10.38 -20.02
C ARG A 498 -18.18 -11.58 -19.14
N VAL A 499 -17.24 -11.99 -18.31
CA VAL A 499 -17.45 -13.02 -17.29
C VAL A 499 -18.69 -12.75 -16.42
N THR A 500 -19.34 -13.81 -15.94
CA THR A 500 -20.55 -13.71 -15.11
C THR A 500 -20.27 -13.82 -13.61
N TRP A 501 -19.05 -13.47 -13.18
CA TRP A 501 -18.62 -13.59 -11.78
C TRP A 501 -19.34 -12.57 -10.90
N ALA A 502 -19.63 -12.92 -9.65
CA ALA A 502 -20.31 -12.00 -8.74
C ALA A 502 -19.45 -10.77 -8.38
N GLY A 503 -18.11 -10.90 -8.41
CA GLY A 503 -17.18 -9.79 -8.22
C GLY A 503 -16.92 -8.92 -9.46
N TYR A 504 -17.50 -9.24 -10.62
CA TYR A 504 -17.40 -8.40 -11.81
C TYR A 504 -18.54 -7.37 -11.85
N HIS A 505 -18.22 -6.12 -12.18
CA HIS A 505 -19.13 -4.99 -12.13
C HIS A 505 -18.96 -4.06 -13.35
N VAL A 506 -20.06 -3.80 -14.05
CA VAL A 506 -20.19 -2.58 -14.86
C VAL A 506 -20.56 -1.46 -13.89
N MET A 507 -19.62 -0.57 -13.62
CA MET A 507 -19.71 0.42 -12.54
C MET A 507 -20.60 1.60 -12.93
N ASP A 508 -21.19 2.26 -11.94
CA ASP A 508 -21.76 3.59 -12.09
C ASP A 508 -20.76 4.70 -11.71
N TYR A 509 -21.19 5.97 -11.78
CA TYR A 509 -20.34 7.11 -11.44
C TYR A 509 -19.88 7.09 -9.97
N TYR A 510 -20.75 6.69 -9.04
CA TYR A 510 -20.42 6.69 -7.61
C TYR A 510 -19.42 5.59 -7.28
N ASP A 511 -19.59 4.41 -7.87
CA ASP A 511 -18.62 3.33 -7.78
C ASP A 511 -17.25 3.78 -8.30
N ALA A 512 -17.20 4.31 -9.53
CA ALA A 512 -15.98 4.75 -10.18
C ALA A 512 -15.30 5.91 -9.43
N SER A 513 -16.07 6.84 -8.83
CA SER A 513 -15.52 7.98 -8.09
C SER A 513 -14.66 7.59 -6.90
N ASN A 514 -14.86 6.40 -6.32
CA ASN A 514 -14.05 5.90 -5.20
C ASN A 514 -12.63 5.48 -5.63
N PHE A 515 -12.38 5.37 -6.94
CA PHE A 515 -11.12 4.92 -7.52
C PHE A 515 -10.34 6.05 -8.22
N THR A 516 -10.77 7.30 -8.06
CA THR A 516 -10.09 8.48 -8.59
C THR A 516 -8.90 8.89 -7.73
N VAL A 517 -8.09 9.81 -8.24
CA VAL A 517 -6.88 10.29 -7.56
C VAL A 517 -7.20 10.88 -6.17
N SER A 518 -8.20 11.75 -6.06
CA SER A 518 -8.54 12.40 -4.79
C SER A 518 -9.09 11.42 -3.74
N GLU A 519 -9.94 10.47 -4.15
CA GLU A 519 -10.62 9.57 -3.20
C GLU A 519 -9.76 8.33 -2.87
N PHE A 520 -9.10 7.74 -3.86
CA PHE A 520 -8.44 6.45 -3.68
C PHE A 520 -7.04 6.55 -3.08
N ILE A 521 -6.28 7.56 -3.49
CA ILE A 521 -4.89 7.76 -3.07
C ILE A 521 -4.66 9.10 -2.37
N THR A 522 -5.74 9.82 -2.02
CA THR A 522 -5.67 11.13 -1.36
C THR A 522 -4.77 12.11 -2.11
N GLY A 523 -4.82 12.08 -3.45
CA GLY A 523 -3.85 12.75 -4.33
C GLY A 523 -3.69 14.25 -4.05
N ASP A 524 -4.78 14.94 -3.77
CA ASP A 524 -4.83 16.38 -3.45
C ASP A 524 -3.88 16.79 -2.31
N GLU A 525 -3.51 15.85 -1.44
CA GLU A 525 -2.66 16.17 -0.30
C GLU A 525 -1.16 16.14 -0.61
N TRP A 526 -0.76 15.47 -1.69
CA TRP A 526 0.65 15.20 -1.95
C TRP A 526 1.06 15.37 -3.40
N LEU A 527 0.18 15.16 -4.39
CA LEU A 527 0.53 15.27 -5.80
C LEU A 527 0.83 16.71 -6.23
N ASP A 528 0.16 17.71 -5.66
CA ASP A 528 0.48 19.13 -5.86
C ASP A 528 1.95 19.48 -5.56
N SER A 529 2.57 18.72 -4.65
CA SER A 529 3.97 18.89 -4.25
C SER A 529 4.97 18.19 -5.20
N THR A 530 4.48 17.37 -6.10
CA THR A 530 5.32 16.70 -7.11
C THR A 530 5.53 17.59 -8.33
N SER A 531 4.61 18.53 -8.55
CA SER A 531 4.49 19.32 -9.79
C SER A 531 4.17 18.50 -11.05
N PHE A 532 3.88 17.21 -10.91
CA PHE A 532 3.39 16.38 -12.00
C PHE A 532 1.90 16.66 -12.23
N PRO A 533 1.44 16.66 -13.50
CA PRO A 533 0.03 16.86 -13.79
C PRO A 533 -0.79 15.65 -13.33
N TYR A 534 -1.99 15.91 -12.84
CA TYR A 534 -2.96 14.87 -12.50
C TYR A 534 -4.38 15.45 -12.61
N ASP A 535 -5.33 14.56 -12.91
CA ASP A 535 -6.76 14.87 -12.86
C ASP A 535 -7.34 14.25 -11.57
N ASP A 536 -7.97 15.08 -10.74
CA ASP A 536 -8.48 14.74 -9.40
C ASP A 536 -9.56 13.64 -9.42
N GLY A 537 -10.43 13.68 -10.42
CA GLY A 537 -11.68 12.93 -10.50
C GLY A 537 -11.91 12.30 -11.87
N ILE A 538 -13.15 11.87 -12.11
CA ILE A 538 -13.70 11.48 -13.42
C ILE A 538 -14.00 12.75 -14.21
#